data_AF-A0A538PHH0-F1
#
_entry.id   AF-A0A538PHH0-F1
#
_cell.length_a   1.000
_cell.length_b   1.000
_cell.length_c   1.000
_cell.angle_alpha   90.00
_cell.angle_beta   90.00
_cell.angle_gamma   90.00
#
_symmetry.space_group_name_H-M   'P 1'
#
loop_
_entity.id
_entity.type
_entity.pdbx_description
1 polymer ?
#
loop_
_entity_poly.entity_id
_entity_poly.type
_entity_poly.pdbx_seq_one_letter_code
_entity_poly.pdbx_strand_id
1 'polypeptide(L)'
;MEKYLLQAGVTAASPEEEAERFATILMNNLTRAQQDHGKDYARSVLVDILRGRPEYGLDRLLARIPAYRPSQSGRSFAACTQFLTTSIDGLQNEARIGLRYSPDQARDLMRAALEILLDETFLISTSDALFPRS
;
A
#
# COMPACT_ATOMS: atom_id res chain seq x y z
N MET A 1 9.21 12.48 8.75
CA MET A 1 9.41 13.77 8.07
C MET A 1 8.35 13.98 6.99
N GLU A 2 8.12 13.01 6.11
CA GLU A 2 7.16 13.14 4.99
C GLU A 2 5.70 13.40 5.40
N LYS A 3 5.21 12.75 6.46
CA LYS A 3 3.84 12.98 6.97
C LYS A 3 3.59 14.42 7.39
N TYR A 4 4.60 15.12 7.89
CA TYR A 4 4.50 16.54 8.24
C TYR A 4 4.33 17.43 7.00
N LEU A 5 5.03 17.09 5.91
CA LEU A 5 4.94 17.82 4.65
C LEU A 5 3.57 17.66 3.98
N LEU A 6 2.94 16.47 4.09
CA LEU A 6 1.57 16.26 3.62
C LEU A 6 0.57 17.12 4.39
N GLN A 7 0.69 17.14 5.72
CA GLN A 7 -0.16 17.97 6.58
C GLN A 7 0.02 19.47 6.35
N ALA A 8 1.22 19.89 5.93
CA ALA A 8 1.51 21.26 5.55
C ALA A 8 0.99 21.64 4.14
N GLY A 9 0.35 20.69 3.42
CA GLY A 9 -0.19 20.92 2.08
C GLY A 9 0.88 20.99 0.99
N VAL A 10 2.09 20.45 1.24
CA VAL A 10 3.22 20.54 0.30
C VAL A 10 3.22 19.32 -0.61
N THR A 11 2.93 19.57 -1.90
CA THR A 11 3.06 18.60 -2.98
C THR A 11 4.53 18.38 -3.35
N ALA A 12 4.85 17.20 -3.84
CA ALA A 12 6.17 16.91 -4.42
C ALA A 12 6.40 17.67 -5.74
N ALA A 13 7.62 17.61 -6.28
CA ALA A 13 7.94 18.28 -7.55
C ALA A 13 7.37 17.53 -8.76
N SER A 14 7.15 16.22 -8.65
CA SER A 14 6.49 15.40 -9.66
C SER A 14 5.50 14.38 -9.09
N PRO A 15 4.58 13.85 -9.91
CA PRO A 15 3.70 12.74 -9.52
C PRO A 15 4.45 11.48 -9.09
N GLU A 16 5.60 11.18 -9.71
CA GLU A 16 6.44 10.03 -9.33
C GLU A 16 7.00 10.20 -7.92
N GLU A 17 7.59 11.36 -7.61
CA GLU A 17 8.10 11.65 -6.26
C GLU A 17 6.97 11.63 -5.21
N GLU A 18 5.76 12.07 -5.57
CA GLU A 18 4.60 12.00 -4.68
C GLU A 18 4.21 10.54 -4.40
N ALA A 19 4.22 9.68 -5.43
CA ALA A 19 3.95 8.25 -5.27
C ALA A 19 5.00 7.57 -4.38
N GLU A 20 6.29 7.92 -4.53
CA GLU A 20 7.38 7.42 -3.67
C GLU A 20 7.21 7.84 -2.20
N ARG A 21 6.83 9.10 -1.94
CA ARG A 21 6.50 9.58 -0.59
C ARG A 21 5.33 8.79 0.00
N PHE A 22 4.29 8.56 -0.78
CA PHE A 22 3.13 7.79 -0.34
C PHE A 22 3.50 6.34 -0.05
N ALA A 23 4.32 5.72 -0.91
CA ALA A 23 4.84 4.38 -0.72
C ALA A 23 5.63 4.27 0.60
N THR A 24 6.51 5.23 0.88
CA THR A 24 7.29 5.27 2.13
C THR A 24 6.40 5.34 3.36
N ILE A 25 5.32 6.13 3.33
CA ILE A 25 4.34 6.19 4.42
C ILE A 25 3.62 4.86 4.60
N LEU A 26 3.18 4.23 3.50
CA LEU A 26 2.52 2.93 3.54
C LEU A 26 3.47 1.82 4.01
N MET A 27 4.74 1.85 3.62
CA MET A 27 5.78 0.93 4.09
C MET A 27 6.01 1.06 5.60
N ASN A 28 6.04 2.29 6.12
CA ASN A 28 6.14 2.54 7.56
C ASN A 28 4.94 1.98 8.32
N ASN A 29 3.72 2.18 7.80
CA ASN A 29 2.51 1.60 8.39
C ASN A 29 2.53 0.07 8.32
N LEU A 30 2.92 -0.52 7.19
CA LEU A 30 3.05 -1.96 7.06
C LEU A 30 4.09 -2.51 8.05
N THR A 31 5.25 -1.87 8.19
CA THR A 31 6.29 -2.27 9.15
C THR A 31 5.76 -2.30 10.58
N ARG A 32 4.96 -1.29 10.97
CA ARG A 32 4.28 -1.28 12.27
C ARG A 32 3.31 -2.45 12.43
N ALA A 33 2.45 -2.69 11.43
CA ALA A 33 1.54 -3.84 11.46
C ALA A 33 2.29 -5.18 11.55
N GLN A 34 3.46 -5.29 10.90
CA GLN A 34 4.33 -6.47 10.98
C GLN A 34 4.94 -6.66 12.38
N GLN A 35 5.28 -5.57 13.08
CA GLN A 35 5.76 -5.62 14.47
C GLN A 35 4.65 -6.06 15.43
N ASP A 36 3.43 -5.57 15.23
CA ASP A 36 2.30 -5.84 16.13
C ASP A 36 1.66 -7.23 15.91
N HIS A 37 1.63 -7.72 14.66
CA HIS A 37 0.87 -8.93 14.28
C HIS A 37 1.70 -10.03 13.60
N GLY A 38 2.97 -9.78 13.30
CA GLY A 38 3.85 -10.69 12.59
C GLY A 38 3.95 -10.39 11.09
N LYS A 39 5.15 -10.59 10.54
CA LYS A 39 5.54 -10.18 9.18
C LYS A 39 4.65 -10.78 8.08
N ASP A 40 4.59 -12.10 8.03
CA ASP A 40 3.86 -12.81 6.96
C ASP A 40 2.34 -12.65 7.12
N TYR A 41 1.86 -12.51 8.35
CA TYR A 41 0.46 -12.25 8.65
C TYR A 41 0.02 -10.89 8.10
N ALA A 42 0.71 -9.80 8.47
CA ALA A 42 0.38 -8.46 8.02
C ALA A 42 0.48 -8.32 6.49
N ARG A 43 1.46 -9.00 5.86
CA ARG A 43 1.59 -9.07 4.40
C ARG A 43 0.39 -9.78 3.75
N SER A 44 -0.04 -10.90 4.32
CA SER A 44 -1.20 -11.64 3.83
C SER A 44 -2.50 -10.84 3.98
N VAL A 45 -2.66 -10.12 5.09
CA VAL A 45 -3.78 -9.19 5.31
C VAL A 45 -3.76 -8.03 4.31
N LEU A 46 -2.61 -7.42 4.05
CA LEU A 46 -2.48 -6.37 3.03
C LEU A 46 -2.94 -6.87 1.65
N VAL A 47 -2.49 -8.06 1.24
CA VAL A 47 -2.91 -8.64 -0.05
C VAL A 47 -4.42 -8.92 -0.07
N ASP A 48 -5.00 -9.41 1.03
CA ASP A 48 -6.44 -9.65 1.14
C ASP A 48 -7.25 -8.34 1.01
N ILE A 49 -6.80 -7.26 1.66
CA ILE A 49 -7.40 -5.92 1.53
C ILE A 49 -7.35 -5.44 0.08
N LEU A 50 -6.18 -5.51 -0.57
CA LEU A 50 -6.00 -4.99 -1.93
C LEU A 50 -6.77 -5.80 -2.97
N ARG A 51 -6.95 -7.11 -2.77
CA ARG A 51 -7.84 -7.94 -3.60
C ARG A 51 -9.31 -7.53 -3.49
N GLY A 52 -9.71 -6.92 -2.37
CA GLY A 52 -11.03 -6.34 -2.18
C GLY A 52 -11.19 -4.92 -2.76
N ARG A 53 -10.16 -4.36 -3.39
CA ARG A 53 -10.12 -2.97 -3.88
C ARG A 53 -9.76 -2.88 -5.37
N PRO A 54 -10.69 -3.30 -6.26
CA PRO A 54 -10.45 -3.32 -7.70
C PRO A 54 -10.23 -1.91 -8.29
N GLU A 55 -10.64 -0.85 -7.58
CA GLU A 55 -10.44 0.53 -8.02
C GLU A 55 -8.98 0.91 -8.24
N TYR A 56 -8.02 0.23 -7.61
CA TYR A 56 -6.59 0.48 -7.84
C TYR A 56 -6.02 -0.30 -9.04
N GLY A 57 -6.77 -1.26 -9.63
CA GLY A 57 -6.35 -1.99 -10.82
C GLY A 57 -5.12 -2.88 -10.64
N LEU A 58 -4.86 -3.37 -9.42
CA LEU A 58 -3.65 -4.12 -9.05
C LEU A 58 -3.75 -5.64 -9.33
N ASP A 59 -4.82 -6.12 -9.98
CA ASP A 59 -5.14 -7.55 -10.09
C ASP A 59 -3.99 -8.39 -10.67
N ARG A 60 -3.34 -7.89 -11.73
CA ARG A 60 -2.20 -8.57 -12.37
C ARG A 60 -1.01 -8.70 -11.43
N LEU A 61 -0.75 -7.68 -10.62
CA LEU A 61 0.35 -7.67 -9.67
C LEU A 61 0.04 -8.62 -8.50
N LEU A 62 -1.17 -8.52 -7.95
CA LEU A 62 -1.65 -9.36 -6.84
C LEU A 62 -1.74 -10.85 -7.19
N ALA A 63 -2.00 -11.18 -8.46
CA ALA A 63 -2.00 -12.56 -8.96
C ALA A 63 -0.61 -13.22 -8.92
N ARG A 64 0.46 -12.41 -8.92
CA ARG A 64 1.85 -12.89 -8.89
C ARG A 64 2.36 -13.15 -7.47
N ILE A 65 1.66 -12.64 -6.46
CA ILE A 65 2.05 -12.77 -5.06
C ILE A 65 1.51 -14.09 -4.50
N PRO A 66 2.37 -15.04 -4.09
CA PRO A 66 1.93 -16.27 -3.44
C PRO A 66 1.53 -15.97 -1.99
N ALA A 67 0.34 -15.40 -1.81
CA ALA A 67 -0.24 -15.11 -0.50
C ALA A 67 -1.30 -16.16 -0.14
N TYR A 68 -1.05 -16.88 0.96
CA TYR A 68 -2.08 -17.68 1.62
C TYR A 68 -3.10 -16.74 2.29
N ARG A 69 -4.38 -17.13 2.34
CA ARG A 69 -5.37 -16.33 3.08
C ARG A 69 -4.96 -16.25 4.54
N PRO A 70 -4.93 -15.05 5.15
CA PRO A 70 -4.64 -14.93 6.58
C PRO A 70 -5.72 -15.64 7.38
N SER A 71 -5.35 -16.18 8.55
CA SER A 71 -6.35 -16.68 9.48
C SER A 71 -7.26 -15.53 9.92
N GLN A 72 -8.55 -15.69 9.65
CA GLN A 72 -9.60 -14.72 10.00
C GLN A 72 -10.14 -14.94 11.42
N SER A 73 -9.66 -15.96 12.14
CA SER A 73 -10.13 -16.25 13.49
C SER A 73 -9.54 -15.28 14.51
N GLY A 74 -10.40 -14.55 15.23
CA GLY A 74 -10.03 -13.76 16.41
C GLY A 74 -9.78 -12.27 16.15
N ARG A 75 -9.40 -11.55 17.22
CA ARG A 75 -9.27 -10.08 17.21
C ARG A 75 -8.10 -9.55 16.38
N SER A 76 -7.08 -10.38 16.13
CA SER A 76 -5.86 -9.96 15.40
C SER A 76 -6.16 -9.61 13.94
N PHE A 77 -7.05 -10.36 13.28
CA PHE A 77 -7.44 -10.09 11.89
C PHE A 77 -8.15 -8.75 11.78
N ALA A 78 -9.21 -8.56 12.55
CA ALA A 78 -9.99 -7.33 12.54
C ALA A 78 -9.12 -6.10 12.85
N ALA A 79 -8.22 -6.20 13.84
CA ALA A 79 -7.33 -5.10 14.21
C ALA A 79 -6.31 -4.76 13.10
N CYS A 80 -5.64 -5.78 12.54
CA CYS A 80 -4.66 -5.58 11.47
C CYS A 80 -5.34 -5.03 10.20
N THR A 81 -6.49 -5.60 9.83
CA THR A 81 -7.30 -5.16 8.69
C THR A 81 -7.74 -3.71 8.86
N GLN A 82 -8.27 -3.36 10.04
CA GLN A 82 -8.71 -1.99 10.35
C GLN A 82 -7.54 -1.02 10.27
N PHE A 83 -6.39 -1.34 10.85
CA PHE A 83 -5.22 -0.48 10.86
C PHE A 83 -4.70 -0.21 9.44
N LEU A 84 -4.50 -1.25 8.63
CA LEU A 84 -4.01 -1.11 7.26
C LEU A 84 -5.02 -0.40 6.36
N THR A 85 -6.31 -0.73 6.48
CA THR A 85 -7.40 -0.05 5.76
C THR A 85 -7.43 1.45 6.09
N THR A 86 -7.39 1.80 7.37
CA THR A 86 -7.37 3.20 7.83
C THR A 86 -6.14 3.94 7.31
N SER A 87 -5.00 3.24 7.20
CA SER A 87 -3.76 3.84 6.67
C SER A 87 -3.87 4.16 5.18
N ILE A 88 -4.44 3.26 4.38
CA ILE A 88 -4.65 3.45 2.94
C ILE A 88 -5.70 4.54 2.69
N ASP A 89 -6.86 4.43 3.34
CA ASP A 89 -7.96 5.39 3.17
C ASP A 89 -7.59 6.78 3.68
N GLY A 90 -6.89 6.83 4.81
CA GLY A 90 -6.41 8.07 5.40
C GLY A 90 -5.46 8.80 4.45
N LEU A 91 -4.52 8.08 3.84
CA LEU A 91 -3.57 8.67 2.89
C LEU A 91 -4.25 9.14 1.59
N GLN A 92 -5.18 8.35 1.05
CA GLN A 92 -5.97 8.76 -0.12
C GLN A 92 -6.80 10.01 0.18
N ASN A 93 -7.38 10.09 1.38
CA ASN A 93 -8.15 11.26 1.80
C ASN A 93 -7.24 12.48 2.02
N GLU A 94 -6.04 12.29 2.55
CA GLU A 94 -5.03 13.34 2.70
C GLU A 94 -4.56 13.88 1.34
N ALA A 95 -4.39 13.01 0.34
CA ALA A 95 -4.12 13.41 -1.04
C ALA A 95 -5.24 14.30 -1.61
N ARG A 96 -6.50 13.91 -1.37
CA ARG A 96 -7.66 14.60 -1.95
C ARG A 96 -7.99 15.91 -1.23
N ILE A 97 -7.96 15.91 0.10
CA ILE A 97 -8.36 17.06 0.92
C ILE A 97 -7.15 17.94 1.27
N GLY A 98 -6.05 17.34 1.72
CA GLY A 98 -4.85 18.04 2.15
C GLY A 98 -4.07 18.61 0.97
N LEU A 99 -3.82 17.79 -0.05
CA LEU A 99 -3.05 18.19 -1.25
C LEU A 99 -3.91 18.65 -2.42
N ARG A 100 -5.25 18.59 -2.30
CA ARG A 100 -6.22 19.05 -3.31
C ARG A 100 -6.13 18.35 -4.66
N TYR A 101 -5.62 17.12 -4.70
CA TYR A 101 -5.69 16.31 -5.92
C TYR A 101 -7.15 15.95 -6.25
N SER A 102 -7.47 15.85 -7.54
CA SER A 102 -8.77 15.33 -7.97
C SER A 102 -8.94 13.87 -7.50
N PRO A 103 -10.18 13.36 -7.42
CA PRO A 103 -10.41 11.95 -7.06
C PRO A 103 -9.63 10.96 -7.93
N ASP A 104 -9.56 11.23 -9.24
CA ASP A 104 -8.81 10.38 -10.18
C ASP A 104 -7.29 10.48 -9.95
N GLN A 105 -6.76 11.69 -9.77
CA GLN A 105 -5.34 11.90 -9.48
C GLN A 105 -4.92 11.24 -8.17
N ALA A 106 -5.72 11.40 -7.10
CA ALA A 106 -5.46 10.76 -5.81
C ALA A 106 -5.47 9.24 -5.93
N ARG A 107 -6.40 8.67 -6.71
CA ARG A 107 -6.44 7.22 -6.98
C ARG A 107 -5.22 6.76 -7.77
N ASP A 108 -4.80 7.50 -8.79
CA ASP A 108 -3.64 7.15 -9.61
C ASP A 108 -2.32 7.19 -8.82
N LEU A 109 -2.16 8.20 -7.94
CA LEU A 109 -1.04 8.29 -7.00
C LEU A 109 -1.05 7.13 -6.01
N MET A 110 -2.21 6.78 -5.46
CA MET A 110 -2.34 5.63 -4.56
C MET A 110 -2.03 4.31 -5.27
N ARG A 111 -2.47 4.13 -6.51
CA ARG A 111 -2.10 2.96 -7.32
C ARG A 111 -0.59 2.86 -7.45
N ALA A 112 0.08 3.91 -7.91
CA ALA A 112 1.53 3.92 -8.10
C ALA A 112 2.29 3.65 -6.79
N ALA A 113 1.86 4.26 -5.68
CA ALA A 113 2.43 4.03 -4.36
C ALA A 113 2.26 2.57 -3.88
N LEU A 114 1.10 1.97 -4.15
CA LEU A 114 0.83 0.56 -3.82
C LEU A 114 1.64 -0.40 -4.71
N GLU A 115 1.88 -0.05 -5.98
CA GLU A 115 2.77 -0.83 -6.86
C GLU A 115 4.20 -0.84 -6.30
N ILE A 116 4.73 0.31 -5.91
CA ILE A 116 6.06 0.43 -5.27
C ILE A 116 6.09 -0.39 -3.97
N LEU A 117 5.09 -0.24 -3.10
CA LEU A 117 5.00 -0.99 -1.85
C LEU A 117 5.01 -2.51 -2.09
N LEU A 118 4.23 -2.99 -3.05
CA LEU A 118 4.12 -4.41 -3.36
C LEU A 118 5.42 -4.94 -3.96
N ASP A 119 6.07 -4.17 -4.82
CA ASP A 119 7.36 -4.57 -5.40
C ASP A 119 8.43 -4.68 -4.31
N GLU A 120 8.58 -3.67 -3.46
CA GLU A 120 9.54 -3.69 -2.34
C GLU A 120 9.24 -4.82 -1.33
N THR A 121 7.96 -5.10 -1.07
CA THR A 121 7.56 -6.09 -0.06
C THR A 121 7.77 -7.53 -0.53
N PHE A 122 7.50 -7.80 -1.81
CA PHE A 122 7.46 -9.13 -2.40
C PHE A 122 8.55 -9.39 -3.45
N LEU A 123 9.41 -8.41 -3.72
CA LEU A 123 10.53 -8.46 -4.66
C LEU A 123 10.08 -8.88 -6.07
N ILE A 124 8.98 -8.30 -6.57
CA ILE A 124 8.29 -8.76 -7.78
C ILE A 124 9.16 -8.53 -9.03
N SER A 125 9.72 -7.33 -9.19
CA SER A 125 10.63 -6.95 -10.27
C SER A 125 11.95 -7.72 -10.18
N THR A 126 12.46 -7.94 -8.97
CA THR A 126 13.69 -8.73 -8.76
C THR A 126 13.45 -10.20 -9.11
N SER A 127 12.29 -10.75 -8.77
CA SER A 127 11.91 -12.10 -9.15
C SER A 127 11.76 -12.26 -10.66
N ASP A 128 11.25 -11.26 -11.39
CA ASP A 128 11.18 -11.33 -12.86
C ASP A 128 12.55 -11.27 -13.52
N ALA A 129 13.45 -10.42 -13.01
CA ALA A 129 14.81 -10.32 -13.53
C ALA A 129 15.61 -11.61 -13.33
N LEU A 130 15.39 -12.31 -12.21
CA LEU A 130 16.11 -13.54 -11.87
C LEU A 130 15.44 -14.81 -12.41
N PHE A 131 14.12 -14.82 -12.55
CA PHE A 131 13.32 -15.97 -12.98
C PHE A 131 12.23 -15.56 -13.99
N PRO A 132 12.62 -15.17 -15.22
CA PRO A 132 11.66 -14.77 -16.24
C PRO A 132 10.74 -15.96 -16.57
N ARG A 133 9.44 -15.79 -16.32
CA ARG A 133 8.42 -16.80 -16.66
C ARG A 133 8.04 -16.61 -18.13
N SER A 134 8.62 -17.45 -18.98
CA SER A 134 8.29 -17.61 -20.41
C SER A 134 6.86 -18.09 -20.63
#